data_AF-A0A267DUM6-F1
#
_entry.id   AF-A0A267DUM6-F1
#
_cell.length_a   1.000
_cell.length_b   1.000
_cell.length_c   1.000
_cell.angle_alpha   90.00
_cell.angle_beta   90.00
_cell.angle_gamma   90.00
#
_symmetry.space_group_name_H-M   'P 1'
#
loop_
_entity.id
_entity.type
_entity.pdbx_description
1 polymer ?
#
loop_
_entity_poly.entity_id
_entity_poly.type
_entity_poly.pdbx_seq_one_letter_code
_entity_poly.pdbx_strand_id
1 'polypeptide(L)'
;MPLFGSKYVVPNFSRKKSSSLSSINLQEERNRQLVDLPNKKLQVNLDGNKLTFENGLWINESHGSLQNQRDYLDLVKRNEQLEEQNNLLKLKVDLLLDMLTETTAEIHLQETEIKQLRDMQRKSKAKN
;
A
#
# COMPACT_ATOMS: atom_id res chain seq x y z
N MET A 1 -25.81 40.29 45.25
CA MET A 1 -25.33 39.78 43.95
C MET A 1 -23.81 39.86 43.94
N PRO A 2 -23.11 38.77 43.62
CA PRO A 2 -21.88 38.82 42.85
C PRO A 2 -22.12 38.13 41.50
N LEU A 3 -21.95 38.91 40.42
CA LEU A 3 -21.99 38.49 39.03
C LEU A 3 -20.55 38.24 38.57
N PHE A 4 -20.28 37.02 38.08
CA PHE A 4 -19.05 36.54 37.44
C PHE A 4 -17.87 36.12 38.35
N GLY A 5 -17.89 34.86 38.78
CA GLY A 5 -16.67 34.12 39.14
C GLY A 5 -16.07 33.46 37.90
N SER A 6 -14.79 33.74 37.62
CA SER A 6 -14.00 33.16 36.52
C SER A 6 -14.01 31.63 36.58
N LYS A 7 -14.47 30.98 35.51
CA LYS A 7 -14.64 29.50 35.42
C LYS A 7 -13.44 28.79 34.79
N TYR A 8 -12.35 29.49 34.49
CA TYR A 8 -11.21 28.94 33.79
C TYR A 8 -9.96 29.05 34.66
N VAL A 9 -9.61 27.94 35.31
CA VAL A 9 -8.27 27.74 35.87
C VAL A 9 -7.43 27.14 34.75
N VAL A 10 -6.51 27.94 34.19
CA VAL A 10 -5.47 27.38 33.30
C VAL A 10 -4.57 26.51 34.17
N PRO A 11 -4.39 25.21 33.86
CA PRO A 11 -3.46 24.37 34.60
C PRO A 11 -2.08 25.01 34.55
N ASN A 12 -1.47 25.17 35.71
CA ASN A 12 -0.15 25.75 35.85
C ASN A 12 0.88 24.73 35.32
N PHE A 13 1.11 24.70 34.00
CA PHE A 13 2.17 23.90 33.43
C PHE A 13 3.48 24.50 33.91
N SER A 14 4.12 23.86 34.89
CA SER A 14 5.46 24.24 35.32
C SER A 14 6.34 24.36 34.08
N ARG A 15 6.91 25.56 33.85
CA ARG A 15 7.90 25.78 32.78
C ARG A 15 8.89 24.61 32.84
N LYS A 16 8.98 23.83 31.76
CA LYS A 16 9.97 22.75 31.64
C LYS A 16 11.33 23.40 31.90
N LYS A 17 11.93 23.14 33.06
CA LYS A 17 13.24 23.67 33.41
C LYS A 17 14.19 23.18 32.34
N SER A 18 14.82 24.09 31.59
CA SER A 18 15.88 23.73 30.66
C SER A 18 16.94 22.96 31.45
N SER A 19 17.34 21.79 30.95
CA SER A 19 18.36 20.96 31.55
C SER A 19 19.62 21.80 31.76
N SER A 20 20.04 21.98 33.02
CA SER A 20 21.33 22.62 33.36
C SER A 20 22.46 21.93 32.58
N LEU A 21 23.53 22.64 32.20
CA LEU A 21 24.66 22.05 31.45
C LEU A 21 25.25 20.82 32.15
N SER A 22 25.14 20.75 33.49
CA SER A 22 25.50 19.58 34.29
C SER A 22 24.61 18.34 34.07
N SER A 23 23.36 18.52 33.67
CA SER A 23 22.45 17.41 33.30
C SER A 23 22.64 16.91 31.86
N ILE A 24 23.36 17.64 31.00
CA ILE A 24 23.70 17.16 29.65
C ILE A 24 24.68 15.99 29.75
N ASN A 25 25.74 16.12 30.56
CA ASN A 25 26.71 15.03 30.76
C ASN A 25 26.07 13.79 31.39
N LEU A 26 25.16 13.97 32.35
CA LEU A 26 24.42 12.87 32.96
C LEU A 26 23.46 12.19 31.95
N GLN A 27 22.87 12.96 31.03
CA GLN A 27 22.08 12.40 29.93
C GLN A 27 22.95 11.68 28.92
N GLU A 28 24.13 12.20 28.61
CA GLU A 28 25.07 11.59 27.67
C GLU A 28 25.63 10.28 28.21
N GLU A 29 26.00 10.21 29.49
CA GLU A 29 26.38 8.96 30.15
C GLU A 29 25.23 7.94 30.18
N ARG A 30 24.00 8.39 30.47
CA ARG A 30 22.81 7.53 30.40
C ARG A 30 22.57 7.02 28.97
N ASN A 31 22.74 7.86 27.96
CA ASN A 31 22.56 7.50 26.56
C ASN A 31 23.64 6.52 26.10
N ARG A 32 24.90 6.70 26.52
CA ARG A 32 25.99 5.74 26.26
C ARG A 32 25.70 4.37 26.88
N GLN A 33 25.22 4.33 28.13
CA GLN A 33 24.79 3.09 28.78
C GLN A 33 23.62 2.38 28.08
N LEU A 34 22.78 3.11 27.32
CA LEU A 34 21.71 2.53 26.51
C LEU A 34 22.20 2.01 25.16
N VAL A 35 23.26 2.62 24.60
CA VAL A 35 23.89 2.21 23.33
C VAL A 35 24.82 1.01 23.53
N ASP A 36 25.50 0.92 24.67
CA ASP A 36 26.50 -0.13 24.96
C ASP A 36 25.90 -1.46 25.45
N LEU A 37 24.57 -1.63 25.42
CA LEU A 37 23.94 -2.88 25.81
C LEU A 37 23.71 -3.78 24.58
N PRO A 38 24.46 -4.90 24.44
CA PRO A 38 24.69 -5.57 23.15
C PRO A 38 23.46 -6.26 22.53
N ASN A 39 22.25 -6.17 23.11
CA ASN A 39 21.07 -6.89 22.65
C ASN A 39 19.70 -6.27 23.02
N LYS A 40 19.63 -4.97 23.34
CA LYS A 40 18.35 -4.37 23.76
C LYS A 40 17.64 -3.70 22.57
N LYS A 41 16.58 -4.36 22.08
CA LYS A 41 15.60 -3.78 21.14
C LYS A 41 15.08 -2.46 21.71
N LEU A 42 14.90 -1.42 20.88
CA LEU A 42 14.32 -0.15 21.35
C LEU A 42 12.88 -0.41 21.79
N GLN A 43 12.56 -0.16 23.05
CA GLN A 43 11.22 -0.36 23.59
C GLN A 43 10.63 0.95 24.09
N VAL A 44 9.37 1.24 23.75
CA VAL A 44 8.62 2.41 24.25
C VAL A 44 7.32 1.96 24.90
N ASN A 45 7.01 2.49 26.08
CA ASN A 45 5.75 2.23 26.75
C ASN A 45 4.84 3.44 26.55
N LEU A 46 3.76 3.26 25.78
CA LEU A 46 2.74 4.29 25.54
C LEU A 46 1.41 3.80 26.10
N ASP A 47 0.90 4.48 27.12
CA ASP A 47 -0.42 4.20 27.71
C ASP A 47 -0.61 2.72 28.14
N GLY A 48 0.43 2.15 28.76
CA GLY A 48 0.44 0.74 29.19
C GLY A 48 0.75 -0.28 28.08
N ASN A 49 0.83 0.13 26.81
CA ASN A 49 1.30 -0.71 25.72
C ASN A 49 2.81 -0.62 25.55
N LYS A 50 3.49 -1.76 25.59
CA LYS A 50 4.92 -1.88 25.34
C LYS A 50 5.19 -2.14 23.87
N LEU A 51 5.83 -1.23 23.16
CA LEU A 51 6.18 -1.37 21.74
C LEU A 51 7.68 -1.60 21.58
N THR A 52 8.08 -2.52 20.72
CA THR A 52 9.47 -2.78 20.31
C THR A 52 9.70 -2.31 18.87
N PHE A 53 10.84 -1.68 18.59
CA PHE A 53 11.20 -1.29 17.24
C PHE A 53 11.99 -2.41 16.56
N GLU A 54 11.43 -2.98 15.49
CA GLU A 54 12.03 -4.06 14.72
C GLU A 54 11.83 -3.78 13.23
N ASN A 55 12.91 -3.88 12.44
CA ASN A 55 12.90 -3.73 10.97
C ASN A 55 12.22 -2.44 10.44
N GLY A 56 12.32 -1.32 11.18
CA GLY A 56 11.74 -0.04 10.78
C GLY A 56 10.30 0.19 11.27
N LEU A 57 9.71 -0.77 11.99
CA LEU A 57 8.32 -0.75 12.46
C LEU A 57 8.25 -0.86 13.98
N TRP A 58 7.22 -0.24 14.58
CA TRP A 58 6.90 -0.38 16.00
C TRP A 58 5.89 -1.51 16.21
N ILE A 59 6.24 -2.50 17.02
CA ILE A 59 5.47 -3.74 17.27
C ILE A 59 5.04 -3.77 18.73
N ASN A 60 3.75 -3.97 19.04
CA ASN A 60 3.28 -4.08 20.44
C ASN A 60 3.58 -5.49 21.00
N GLU A 61 4.38 -5.56 22.06
CA GLU A 61 4.82 -6.77 22.77
C GLU A 61 3.70 -7.38 23.64
N SER A 62 2.69 -6.57 24.01
CA SER A 62 1.83 -6.88 25.15
C SER A 62 0.36 -7.20 24.79
N HIS A 63 -0.28 -6.53 23.82
CA HIS A 63 -1.71 -6.78 23.56
C HIS A 63 -2.05 -6.49 22.08
N GLY A 64 -2.25 -7.53 21.25
CA GLY A 64 -2.72 -7.38 19.86
C GLY A 64 -1.94 -8.17 18.80
N SER A 65 -0.84 -8.83 19.17
CA SER A 65 0.05 -9.54 18.22
C SER A 65 -0.66 -10.59 17.36
N LEU A 66 -1.62 -11.36 17.90
CA LEU A 66 -2.34 -12.39 17.15
C LEU A 66 -3.44 -11.85 16.21
N GLN A 67 -4.17 -10.81 16.60
CA GLN A 67 -5.20 -10.21 15.73
C GLN A 67 -4.53 -9.43 14.60
N ASN A 68 -3.53 -8.61 14.91
CA ASN A 68 -2.77 -7.88 13.89
C ASN A 68 -2.01 -8.82 12.94
N GLN A 69 -1.50 -9.96 13.43
CA GLN A 69 -0.86 -10.96 12.58
C GLN A 69 -1.88 -11.70 11.71
N ARG A 70 -3.07 -12.02 12.22
CA ARG A 70 -4.15 -12.62 11.41
C ARG A 70 -4.64 -11.65 10.33
N ASP A 71 -4.89 -10.41 10.70
CA ASP A 71 -5.31 -9.35 9.77
C ASP A 71 -4.25 -9.11 8.70
N TYR A 72 -2.96 -9.13 9.08
CA TYR A 72 -1.85 -9.05 8.13
C TYR A 72 -1.84 -10.25 7.17
N LEU A 73 -1.97 -11.48 7.67
CA LEU A 73 -1.99 -12.68 6.83
C LEU A 73 -3.19 -12.71 5.89
N ASP A 74 -4.37 -12.27 6.36
CA ASP A 74 -5.57 -12.17 5.54
C ASP A 74 -5.42 -11.08 4.48
N LEU A 75 -4.77 -9.96 4.82
CA LEU A 75 -4.45 -8.90 3.86
C LEU A 75 -3.46 -9.39 2.79
N VAL A 76 -2.43 -10.14 3.17
CA VAL A 76 -1.47 -10.74 2.24
C VAL A 76 -2.17 -11.70 1.27
N LYS A 77 -3.01 -12.61 1.79
CA LYS A 77 -3.80 -13.52 0.95
C LYS A 77 -4.73 -12.78 -0.01
N ARG A 78 -5.38 -11.72 0.47
CA ARG A 78 -6.26 -10.92 -0.39
C ARG A 78 -5.48 -10.17 -1.46
N ASN A 79 -4.28 -9.69 -1.15
CA ASN A 79 -3.42 -9.05 -2.13
C ASN A 79 -2.95 -10.06 -3.20
N GLU A 80 -2.51 -11.25 -2.79
CA GLU A 80 -2.15 -12.35 -3.70
C GLU A 80 -3.32 -12.71 -4.64
N GLN A 81 -4.52 -12.88 -4.09
CA GLN A 81 -5.72 -13.15 -4.89
C GLN A 81 -6.03 -12.01 -5.87
N LEU A 82 -5.85 -10.75 -5.45
CA LEU A 82 -6.06 -9.59 -6.32
C LEU A 82 -5.00 -9.52 -7.43
N GLU A 83 -3.75 -9.84 -7.14
CA GLU A 83 -2.67 -9.92 -8.12
C GLU A 83 -2.95 -11.02 -9.16
N GLU A 84 -3.36 -12.22 -8.72
CA GLU A 84 -3.78 -13.30 -9.62
C GLU A 84 -4.95 -12.90 -10.52
N GLN A 85 -5.99 -12.28 -9.94
CA GLN A 85 -7.13 -11.77 -10.71
C GLN A 85 -6.70 -10.70 -11.72
N ASN A 86 -5.79 -9.80 -11.33
CA ASN A 86 -5.26 -8.77 -12.22
C ASN A 86 -4.49 -9.39 -13.39
N ASN A 87 -3.64 -10.38 -13.13
CA ASN A 87 -2.90 -11.10 -14.15
C ASN A 87 -3.83 -11.87 -15.09
N LEU A 88 -4.84 -12.56 -14.55
CA LEU A 88 -5.86 -13.24 -15.36
C LEU A 88 -6.65 -12.25 -16.23
N LEU A 89 -7.01 -11.09 -15.70
CA LEU A 89 -7.71 -10.05 -16.46
C LEU A 89 -6.86 -9.53 -17.62
N LYS A 90 -5.56 -9.30 -17.39
CA LYS A 90 -4.63 -8.90 -18.46
C LYS A 90 -4.58 -9.96 -19.58
N LEU A 91 -4.39 -11.23 -19.21
CA LEU A 91 -4.38 -12.33 -20.19
C LEU A 91 -5.70 -12.43 -20.99
N LYS A 92 -6.85 -12.21 -20.35
CA LYS A 92 -8.14 -12.19 -21.03
C LYS A 92 -8.25 -11.03 -22.02
N VAL A 93 -7.75 -9.85 -21.66
CA VAL A 93 -7.74 -8.69 -22.56
C VAL A 93 -6.85 -8.98 -23.77
N ASP A 94 -5.64 -9.50 -23.55
CA ASP A 94 -4.70 -9.84 -24.62
C ASP A 94 -5.31 -10.88 -25.58
N LEU A 95 -5.88 -11.96 -25.04
CA LEU A 95 -6.56 -12.98 -25.85
C LEU A 95 -7.75 -12.42 -26.64
N LEU A 96 -8.54 -11.54 -26.02
CA LEU A 96 -9.68 -10.89 -26.72
C LEU A 96 -9.19 -9.97 -27.83
N LEU A 97 -8.09 -9.26 -27.63
CA LEU A 97 -7.46 -8.45 -28.68
C LEU A 97 -6.95 -9.33 -29.82
N ASP A 98 -6.30 -10.45 -29.52
CA ASP A 98 -5.86 -11.41 -30.54
C ASP A 98 -7.05 -11.93 -31.35
N MET A 99 -8.13 -12.40 -30.70
CA MET A 99 -9.32 -12.87 -31.41
C MET A 99 -10.01 -11.78 -32.24
N LEU A 100 -10.06 -10.54 -31.75
CA LEU A 100 -10.61 -9.42 -32.51
C LEU A 100 -9.74 -9.09 -33.73
N THR A 101 -8.42 -9.13 -33.59
CA THR A 101 -7.51 -8.89 -34.72
C THR A 101 -7.56 -10.01 -35.74
N GLU A 102 -7.66 -11.27 -35.32
CA GLU A 102 -7.88 -12.43 -36.19
C GLU A 102 -9.18 -12.28 -36.98
N THR A 103 -10.30 -12.02 -36.29
CA THR A 103 -11.60 -11.80 -36.94
C THR A 103 -11.56 -10.63 -37.93
N THR A 104 -10.88 -9.54 -37.58
CA THR A 104 -10.74 -8.36 -38.46
C THR A 104 -9.90 -8.70 -39.71
N ALA A 105 -8.84 -9.48 -39.55
CA ALA A 105 -8.03 -9.94 -40.67
C ALA A 105 -8.82 -10.89 -41.60
N GLU A 106 -9.62 -11.81 -41.04
CA GLU A 106 -10.49 -12.69 -41.82
C GLU A 106 -11.54 -11.91 -42.62
N ILE A 107 -12.19 -10.92 -42.01
CA ILE A 107 -13.16 -10.06 -42.69
C ILE A 107 -12.49 -9.33 -43.86
N HIS A 108 -11.33 -8.72 -43.64
CA HIS A 108 -10.61 -8.05 -44.72
C HIS A 108 -10.23 -9.00 -45.85
N LEU A 109 -9.81 -10.22 -45.55
CA LEU A 109 -9.53 -11.23 -46.57
C LEU A 109 -10.79 -11.55 -47.38
N GLN A 110 -11.90 -11.85 -46.72
CA GLN A 110 -13.18 -12.15 -47.37
C GLN A 110 -13.68 -10.99 -48.24
N GLU A 111 -13.56 -9.75 -47.76
CA GLU A 111 -13.91 -8.55 -48.55
C GLU A 111 -13.08 -8.44 -49.83
N THR A 112 -11.79 -8.72 -49.74
CA THR A 112 -10.91 -8.70 -50.92
C THR A 112 -11.27 -9.81 -51.92
N GLU A 113 -11.57 -11.01 -51.46
CA GLU A 113 -12.01 -12.14 -52.30
C GLU A 113 -13.33 -11.82 -53.01
N ILE A 114 -14.33 -11.32 -52.27
CA ILE A 114 -15.61 -10.90 -52.83
C ILE A 114 -15.42 -9.83 -53.90
N LYS A 115 -14.54 -8.86 -53.65
CA LYS A 115 -14.23 -7.80 -54.62
C LYS A 115 -13.61 -8.38 -55.90
N GLN A 116 -12.63 -9.27 -55.77
CA GLN A 116 -12.00 -9.94 -56.91
C GLN A 116 -13.02 -10.75 -57.73
N LEU A 117 -13.87 -11.53 -57.07
CA LEU A 117 -14.92 -12.32 -57.73
C LEU A 117 -15.93 -11.43 -58.48
N ARG A 118 -16.35 -10.30 -57.87
CA ARG A 118 -17.21 -9.32 -58.52
C ARG A 118 -16.56 -8.71 -59.75
N ASP A 119 -15.27 -8.40 -59.69
CA ASP A 119 -14.53 -7.85 -60.84
C ASP A 119 -14.36 -8.89 -61.96
N MET A 120 -14.12 -10.15 -61.63
CA MET A 120 -14.09 -11.25 -62.62
C MET A 120 -15.45 -11.44 -63.30
N GLN A 121 -16.55 -11.42 -62.54
CA GLN A 121 -17.91 -11.50 -63.12
C GLN A 121 -18.24 -10.31 -64.03
N ARG A 122 -17.81 -9.09 -63.67
CA ARG A 122 -17.98 -7.91 -64.53
C ARG A 122 -17.22 -8.06 -65.85
N LYS A 123 -15.97 -8.54 -65.79
CA LYS A 123 -15.15 -8.78 -66.99
C LYS A 123 -15.71 -9.87 -67.89
N SER A 124 -16.29 -10.94 -67.35
CA SER A 124 -16.91 -12.00 -68.16
C SER A 124 -18.19 -11.51 -68.84
N LYS A 125 -19.02 -10.72 -68.15
CA LYS A 125 -20.22 -10.11 -68.75
C LYS A 125 -19.91 -9.09 -69.84
N ALA A 126 -18.77 -8.41 -69.78
CA ALA A 126 -18.37 -7.43 -70.80
C ALA A 126 -17.77 -8.06 -72.08
N LYS A 127 -17.48 -9.37 -72.07
CA LYS A 127 -16.92 -10.12 -73.21
C LYS A 127 -17.96 -10.90 -74.03
N ASN A 128 -19.19 -11.03 -73.51
CA ASN A 128 -20.34 -11.61 -74.22
C ASN A 128 -21.23 -10.50 -74.76
#